data_AF-A0AAU3IAU7-F1
#
_entry.id   AF-A0AAU3IAU7-F1
#
_cell.length_a   1.000
_cell.length_b   1.000
_cell.length_c   1.000
_cell.angle_alpha   90.00
_cell.angle_beta   90.00
_cell.angle_gamma   90.00
#
_symmetry.space_group_name_H-M   'P 1'
#
loop_
_entity.id
_entity.type
_entity.pdbx_description
1 polymer ?
#
loop_
_entity_poly.entity_id
_entity_poly.type
_entity_poly.pdbx_seq_one_letter_code
_entity_poly.pdbx_strand_id
1 'polypeptide(L)'
;MRSGDCARASSADGRFCSGSAAAVGGLTSTSCFPERRSAPFSIHPALIPLLGTYTFAEVHVFGADHEIVRSVTCNGRPFVIRRLPPLLDGRRALYAFDLAEPTAGRVTVTVVRGRATATEHVVLMDGDLQHKASCR
;
A
#
# COMPACT_ATOMS: atom_id res chain seq x y z
N MET A 1 -24.49 -5.61 -5.90
CA MET A 1 -24.41 -6.21 -4.55
C MET A 1 -23.24 -5.56 -3.83
N ARG A 2 -23.43 -5.28 -2.52
CA ARG A 2 -22.70 -4.28 -1.72
C ARG A 2 -21.33 -4.77 -1.25
N SER A 3 -20.40 -3.81 -1.19
CA SER A 3 -19.20 -3.71 -0.33
C SER A 3 -18.80 -4.97 0.44
N GLY A 4 -17.69 -5.60 0.02
CA GLY A 4 -16.94 -6.51 0.87
C GLY A 4 -15.80 -5.71 1.50
N ASP A 5 -16.01 -5.28 2.74
CA ASP A 5 -15.26 -4.24 3.42
C ASP A 5 -13.77 -4.55 3.56
N CYS A 6 -12.91 -3.60 3.15
CA CYS A 6 -11.61 -3.45 3.78
C CYS A 6 -11.89 -3.10 5.25
N ALA A 7 -11.91 -4.11 6.13
CA ALA A 7 -12.16 -3.92 7.54
C ALA A 7 -11.00 -3.13 8.17
N ARG A 8 -11.12 -1.82 8.09
CA ARG A 8 -10.31 -0.86 8.84
C ARG A 8 -10.78 -0.91 10.29
N ALA A 9 -10.24 -1.83 11.06
CA ALA A 9 -10.36 -1.76 12.51
C ALA A 9 -9.17 -0.92 13.02
N SER A 10 -9.42 0.36 13.32
CA SER A 10 -8.65 0.92 14.44
C SER A 10 -9.10 0.15 15.67
N SER A 11 -8.24 -0.68 16.23
CA SER A 11 -8.50 -1.29 17.53
C SER A 11 -8.70 -0.19 18.57
N ALA A 12 -9.39 -0.51 19.67
CA ALA A 12 -9.68 0.44 20.74
C ALA A 12 -8.41 1.09 21.34
N ASP A 13 -7.25 0.47 21.16
CA ASP A 13 -5.92 0.95 21.56
C ASP A 13 -5.18 1.79 20.49
N GLY A 14 -5.85 2.10 19.37
CA GLY A 14 -5.34 3.00 18.34
C GLY A 14 -4.37 2.38 17.35
N ARG A 15 -4.10 1.07 17.35
CA ARG A 15 -3.19 0.45 16.36
C ARG A 15 -3.69 0.56 14.93
N PHE A 16 -2.76 0.62 13.97
CA PHE A 16 -3.08 0.36 12.56
C PHE A 16 -3.01 -1.14 12.35
N CYS A 17 -4.16 -1.75 12.09
CA CYS A 17 -4.30 -3.13 11.72
C CYS A 17 -4.83 -3.20 10.30
N SER A 18 -4.17 -3.98 9.46
CA SER A 18 -4.70 -4.40 8.17
C SER A 18 -5.00 -5.89 8.22
N GLY A 19 -6.19 -6.26 7.74
CA GLY A 19 -6.55 -7.65 7.55
C GLY A 19 -7.61 -7.80 6.47
N SER A 20 -7.66 -8.99 5.90
CA SER A 20 -8.76 -9.43 5.04
C SER A 20 -9.68 -10.33 5.86
N ALA A 21 -10.98 -10.11 5.74
CA ALA A 21 -11.99 -11.04 6.27
C ALA A 21 -12.54 -11.84 5.09
N ALA A 22 -12.34 -13.16 5.09
CA ALA A 22 -13.07 -14.02 4.18
C ALA A 22 -14.53 -14.09 4.66
N ALA A 23 -15.49 -13.83 3.78
CA ALA A 23 -16.93 -13.85 4.08
C ALA A 23 -17.45 -15.23 4.57
N VAL A 24 -16.60 -16.26 4.57
CA VAL A 24 -16.95 -17.65 4.88
C VAL A 24 -15.82 -18.30 5.68
N GLY A 25 -15.74 -18.02 6.98
CA GLY A 25 -14.92 -18.81 7.94
C GLY A 25 -13.43 -18.99 7.64
N GLY A 26 -12.85 -18.20 6.74
CA GLY A 26 -11.45 -18.31 6.31
C GLY A 26 -10.51 -17.42 7.09
N LEU A 27 -9.22 -17.82 7.12
CA LEU A 27 -8.12 -17.20 7.87
C LEU A 27 -8.13 -15.67 7.83
N THR A 28 -8.30 -15.07 9.00
CA THR A 28 -8.09 -13.64 9.24
C THR A 28 -6.60 -13.40 9.48
N SER A 29 -5.83 -13.06 8.44
CA SER A 29 -4.47 -12.55 8.66
C SER A 29 -4.58 -11.08 9.06
N THR A 30 -4.20 -10.76 10.30
CA THR A 30 -4.19 -9.40 10.82
C THR A 30 -2.76 -9.01 11.14
N SER A 31 -2.18 -8.10 10.36
CA SER A 31 -0.90 -7.47 10.70
C SER A 31 -1.21 -6.15 11.37
N CYS A 32 -0.85 -6.04 12.66
CA CYS A 32 -1.02 -4.83 13.44
C CYS A 32 0.33 -4.24 13.78
N PHE A 33 0.53 -2.96 13.48
CA PHE A 33 1.62 -2.20 14.09
C PHE A 33 1.24 -1.94 15.55
N PRO A 34 2.14 -2.20 16.52
CA PRO A 34 1.80 -2.22 17.96
C PRO A 34 1.31 -0.87 18.51
N GLU A 35 1.44 0.23 17.77
CA GLU A 35 0.91 1.55 18.12
C GLU A 35 0.58 2.36 16.84
N ARG A 36 -0.39 3.28 16.92
CA ARG A 36 -0.67 4.27 15.85
C ARG A 36 0.58 5.06 15.45
N ARG A 37 1.53 5.21 16.38
CA ARG A 37 2.79 5.97 16.28
C ARG A 37 4.01 5.11 15.94
N SER A 38 3.88 3.77 15.92
CA SER A 38 5.01 2.87 15.71
C SER A 38 5.19 2.41 14.26
N ALA A 39 4.34 2.85 13.33
CA ALA A 39 4.74 2.88 11.92
C ALA A 39 5.84 3.96 11.81
N PRO A 40 7.13 3.58 11.62
CA PRO A 40 8.23 4.52 11.74
C PRO A 40 8.07 5.63 10.69
N PHE A 41 7.91 6.87 11.15
CA PHE A 41 7.86 8.06 10.28
C PHE A 41 9.27 8.46 9.91
N SER A 42 9.54 8.58 8.61
CA SER A 42 10.82 9.06 8.13
C SER A 42 10.87 10.59 8.23
N ILE A 43 11.96 11.13 8.79
CA ILE A 43 12.25 12.57 8.74
C ILE A 43 12.73 13.03 7.36
N HIS A 44 12.97 12.08 6.46
CA HIS A 44 13.37 12.29 5.08
C HIS A 44 12.25 11.82 4.13
N PRO A 45 12.19 12.36 2.90
CA PRO A 45 11.31 11.85 1.86
C PRO A 45 11.45 10.33 1.69
N ALA A 46 10.35 9.59 1.79
CA ALA A 46 10.37 8.13 1.72
C ALA A 46 9.03 7.54 1.26
N LEU A 47 9.13 6.48 0.44
CA LEU A 47 8.02 5.59 0.13
C LEU A 47 8.16 4.30 0.93
N ILE A 48 7.07 3.91 1.61
CA ILE A 48 7.09 2.80 2.57
C ILE A 48 6.03 1.80 2.14
N PRO A 49 6.41 0.61 1.65
CA PRO A 49 5.45 -0.47 1.43
C PRO A 49 4.75 -0.81 2.75
N LEU A 50 3.42 -0.89 2.75
CA LEU A 50 2.64 -1.18 3.98
C LEU A 50 1.88 -2.50 3.90
N LEU A 51 1.33 -2.83 2.73
CA LEU A 51 0.52 -4.03 2.56
C LEU A 51 0.53 -4.48 1.10
N GLY A 52 0.69 -5.78 0.87
CA GLY A 52 0.22 -6.48 -0.32
C GLY A 52 -0.82 -7.51 0.11
N THR A 53 -1.98 -7.55 -0.54
CA THR A 53 -3.00 -8.58 -0.25
C THR A 53 -3.62 -9.09 -1.54
N TYR A 54 -4.01 -10.37 -1.52
CA TYR A 54 -4.63 -11.06 -2.64
C TYR A 54 -5.91 -11.74 -2.17
N THR A 55 -7.03 -11.42 -2.80
CA THR A 55 -8.31 -12.12 -2.56
C THR A 55 -9.07 -12.32 -3.87
N PHE A 56 -9.12 -11.28 -4.71
CA PHE A 56 -9.64 -11.34 -6.09
C PHE A 56 -8.82 -10.49 -7.08
N ALA A 57 -8.11 -9.48 -6.56
CA ALA A 57 -7.07 -8.71 -7.23
C ALA A 57 -5.93 -8.52 -6.23
N GLU A 58 -4.69 -8.33 -6.71
CA GLU A 58 -3.55 -8.03 -5.84
C GLU A 58 -3.55 -6.51 -5.55
N VAL A 59 -3.83 -6.13 -4.31
CA VAL A 59 -3.87 -4.73 -3.88
C VAL A 59 -2.60 -4.39 -3.13
N HIS A 60 -1.94 -3.32 -3.56
CA HIS A 60 -0.76 -2.78 -2.89
C HIS A 60 -1.09 -1.45 -2.25
N VAL A 61 -0.71 -1.30 -0.98
CA VAL A 61 -0.81 -0.06 -0.22
C VAL A 61 0.59 0.37 0.21
N PHE A 62 0.91 1.63 -0.02
CA PHE A 62 2.15 2.23 0.41
C PHE A 62 1.93 3.63 0.98
N GLY A 63 2.79 4.00 1.91
CA GLY A 63 2.84 5.33 2.50
C GLY A 63 3.86 6.21 1.79
N ALA A 64 3.62 7.52 1.81
CA ALA A 64 4.58 8.54 1.41
C ALA A 64 4.75 9.55 2.56
N ASP A 65 5.99 9.67 3.03
CA ASP A 65 6.40 10.66 4.03
C ASP A 65 7.11 11.81 3.33
N HIS A 66 6.73 13.06 3.63
CA HIS A 66 7.29 14.27 3.01
C HIS A 66 7.19 14.33 1.46
N GLU A 67 6.36 13.48 0.85
CA GLU A 67 6.19 13.36 -0.60
C GLU A 67 4.72 13.21 -1.00
N ILE A 68 4.40 13.63 -2.22
CA ILE A 68 3.08 13.43 -2.83
C ILE A 68 3.25 12.58 -4.08
N VAL A 69 2.54 11.45 -4.15
CA VAL A 69 2.57 10.56 -5.32
C VAL A 69 1.73 11.14 -6.45
N ARG A 70 2.28 11.13 -7.66
CA ARG A 70 1.60 11.57 -8.89
C ARG A 70 1.21 10.41 -9.79
N SER A 71 2.09 9.45 -9.95
CA SER A 71 1.84 8.27 -10.78
C SER A 71 2.65 7.09 -10.29
N VAL A 72 2.11 5.90 -10.54
CA VAL A 72 2.78 4.63 -10.35
C VAL A 72 2.75 3.91 -11.69
N THR A 73 3.87 3.31 -12.08
CA THR A 73 3.99 2.56 -13.32
C THR A 73 4.69 1.23 -13.09
N CYS A 74 4.35 0.25 -13.93
CA CYS A 74 5.06 -1.01 -14.06
C CYS A 74 5.55 -1.13 -15.50
N ASN A 75 6.87 -1.20 -15.70
CA ASN A 75 7.48 -1.24 -17.04
C ASN A 75 6.93 -0.11 -17.96
N GLY A 76 6.77 1.10 -17.41
CA GLY A 76 6.22 2.27 -18.11
C GLY A 76 4.69 2.29 -18.28
N ARG A 77 3.97 1.23 -17.94
CA ARG A 77 2.50 1.20 -17.98
C ARG A 77 1.92 1.80 -16.71
N PRO A 78 1.05 2.82 -16.79
CA PRO A 78 0.51 3.47 -15.60
C PRO A 78 -0.55 2.62 -14.90
N PHE A 79 -0.57 2.71 -13.57
CA PHE A 79 -1.65 2.21 -12.74
C PHE A 79 -2.58 3.33 -12.29
N VAL A 80 -3.85 2.98 -12.10
CA VAL A 80 -4.82 3.85 -11.44
C VAL A 80 -4.51 3.86 -9.95
N ILE A 81 -4.10 5.02 -9.44
CA ILE A 81 -3.82 5.23 -8.02
C ILE A 81 -5.03 5.82 -7.29
N ARG A 82 -5.32 5.29 -6.11
CA ARG A 82 -6.31 5.85 -5.19
C ARG A 82 -5.62 6.41 -3.97
N ARG A 83 -5.96 7.65 -3.59
CA ARG A 83 -5.52 8.23 -2.32
C ARG A 83 -6.43 7.74 -1.21
N LEU A 84 -5.84 7.19 -0.15
CA LEU A 84 -6.56 6.73 1.03
C LEU A 84 -6.50 7.77 2.15
N PRO A 85 -7.37 7.68 3.17
CA PRO A 85 -7.25 8.49 4.37
C PRO A 85 -5.84 8.36 4.98
N PRO A 86 -5.19 9.48 5.34
CA PRO A 86 -3.79 9.45 5.79
C PRO A 86 -3.63 8.82 7.19
N LEU A 87 -2.39 8.48 7.53
CA LEU A 87 -1.97 8.03 8.86
C LEU A 87 -1.17 9.11 9.60
N LEU A 88 -0.87 8.84 10.88
CA LEU A 88 0.01 9.68 11.70
C LEU A 88 -0.45 11.14 11.77
N ASP A 89 -1.74 11.34 11.98
CA ASP A 89 -2.39 12.67 12.06
C ASP A 89 -2.19 13.50 10.79
N GLY A 90 -2.15 12.84 9.64
CA GLY A 90 -1.98 13.49 8.34
C GLY A 90 -0.55 13.56 7.83
N ARG A 91 0.44 13.17 8.64
CA ARG A 91 1.87 13.25 8.27
C ARG A 91 2.27 12.24 7.21
N ARG A 92 1.63 11.07 7.17
CA ARG A 92 1.84 10.05 6.14
C ARG A 92 0.65 9.99 5.19
N ALA A 93 0.87 10.35 3.94
CA ALA A 93 -0.11 10.12 2.88
C ALA A 93 -0.15 8.63 2.53
N LEU A 94 -1.33 8.10 2.21
CA LEU A 94 -1.51 6.71 1.81
C LEU A 94 -2.04 6.62 0.38
N TYR A 95 -1.50 5.66 -0.37
CA TYR A 95 -1.89 5.37 -1.73
C TYR A 95 -2.11 3.88 -1.91
N ALA A 96 -3.05 3.52 -2.77
CA ALA A 96 -3.30 2.15 -3.19
C ALA A 96 -3.45 2.04 -4.70
N PHE A 97 -3.05 0.90 -5.25
CA PHE A 97 -3.35 0.50 -6.62
C PHE A 97 -3.63 -1.00 -6.66
N ASP A 98 -4.38 -1.40 -7.68
CA ASP A 98 -4.73 -2.80 -7.90
C ASP A 98 -3.95 -3.33 -9.09
N LEU A 99 -3.55 -4.58 -8.99
CA LEU A 99 -2.99 -5.38 -10.07
C LEU A 99 -4.01 -6.45 -10.43
N ALA A 100 -4.32 -6.55 -11.72
CA ALA A 100 -5.25 -7.55 -12.24
C ALA A 100 -4.72 -8.98 -12.06
N GLU A 101 -3.40 -9.15 -12.12
CA GLU A 101 -2.72 -10.43 -11.97
C GLU A 101 -1.59 -10.30 -10.95
N PRO A 102 -1.25 -11.38 -10.24
CA PRO A 102 -0.17 -11.34 -9.30
C PRO A 102 1.15 -10.95 -9.95
N THR A 103 1.78 -9.87 -9.46
CA THR A 103 2.99 -9.29 -10.08
C THR A 103 4.09 -9.10 -9.03
N ALA A 104 5.32 -9.46 -9.37
CA ALA A 104 6.49 -9.32 -8.50
C ALA A 104 7.38 -8.14 -8.92
N GLY A 105 8.37 -7.81 -8.09
CA GLY A 105 9.42 -6.83 -8.40
C GLY A 105 9.13 -5.44 -7.85
N ARG A 106 9.43 -4.40 -8.62
CA ARG A 106 9.31 -3.00 -8.16
C ARG A 106 8.54 -2.15 -9.15
N VAL A 107 7.65 -1.30 -8.64
CA VAL A 107 7.00 -0.26 -9.44
C VAL A 107 7.81 1.01 -9.41
N THR A 108 7.75 1.77 -10.49
CA THR A 108 8.33 3.10 -10.59
C THR A 108 7.28 4.12 -10.19
N VAL A 109 7.62 4.99 -9.23
CA VAL A 109 6.72 5.98 -8.65
C VAL A 109 7.26 7.36 -8.94
N THR A 110 6.42 8.22 -9.52
CA THR A 110 6.73 9.64 -9.66
C THR A 110 6.14 10.39 -8.48
N VAL A 111 6.99 11.11 -7.77
CA VAL A 111 6.64 11.87 -6.56
C VAL A 111 6.96 13.35 -6.73
N VAL A 112 6.25 14.19 -5.99
CA VAL A 112 6.57 15.60 -5.82
C VAL A 112 7.10 15.83 -4.41
N ARG A 113 8.29 16.46 -4.32
CA ARG A 113 8.95 16.88 -3.08
C ARG A 113 9.13 18.38 -3.10
N GLY A 114 8.33 19.12 -2.33
CA GLY A 114 8.29 20.57 -2.43
C GLY A 114 7.91 21.03 -3.84
N ARG A 115 8.89 21.59 -4.59
CA ARG A 115 8.71 22.04 -5.98
C ARG A 115 9.36 21.13 -7.03
N ALA A 116 10.08 20.10 -6.61
CA ALA A 116 10.76 19.17 -7.51
C ALA A 116 9.92 17.91 -7.73
N THR A 117 10.05 17.32 -8.92
CA THR A 117 9.56 15.97 -9.21
C THR A 117 10.73 15.01 -9.12
N ALA A 118 10.49 13.81 -8.61
CA ALA A 118 11.48 12.75 -8.58
C ALA A 118 10.88 11.39 -8.92
N THR A 119 11.76 10.48 -9.30
CA THR A 119 11.44 9.08 -9.54
C THR A 119 11.96 8.25 -8.38
N GLU A 120 11.07 7.44 -7.82
CA GLU A 120 11.31 6.52 -6.72
C GLU A 120 10.83 5.11 -7.09
N HIS A 121 11.16 4.13 -6.26
CA HIS A 121 10.72 2.75 -6.47
C HIS A 121 10.09 2.17 -5.21
N VAL A 122 9.02 1.39 -5.41
CA VAL A 122 8.35 0.65 -4.33
C VAL A 122 8.38 -0.82 -4.68
N VAL A 123 8.91 -1.63 -3.76
CA VAL A 123 8.90 -3.09 -3.88
C VAL A 123 7.48 -3.59 -3.65
N LEU A 124 7.00 -4.43 -4.56
CA LEU A 124 5.73 -5.14 -4.41
C LEU A 124 5.94 -6.22 -3.35
N MET A 125 5.14 -6.21 -2.28
CA MET A 125 5.20 -7.26 -1.27
C MET A 125 4.65 -8.56 -1.88
N ASP A 126 5.53 -9.54 -2.12
CA ASP A 126 5.17 -10.78 -2.80
C ASP A 126 4.09 -11.58 -2.06
N GLY A 127 3.10 -12.06 -2.82
CA GLY A 127 2.37 -13.29 -2.52
C GLY A 127 3.07 -14.47 -3.22
N ASP A 128 3.40 -15.51 -2.48
CA ASP A 128 4.25 -16.65 -2.86
C ASP A 128 3.70 -17.50 -4.03
N LEU A 129 3.95 -17.10 -5.29
CA LEU A 129 3.59 -17.89 -6.48
C LEU A 129 4.69 -17.80 -7.55
N GLN A 130 5.28 -18.95 -7.88
CA GLN A 130 6.50 -19.11 -8.70
C GLN A 130 6.43 -18.58 -10.16
N HIS A 131 5.30 -18.07 -10.66
CA HIS A 131 5.11 -17.70 -12.08
C HIS A 131 4.43 -16.33 -12.28
N LYS A 132 4.92 -15.28 -11.62
CA LYS A 132 4.36 -13.93 -11.75
C LYS A 132 4.94 -13.12 -12.90
N ALA A 133 4.12 -12.26 -13.51
CA ALA A 133 4.61 -11.11 -14.27
C ALA A 133 5.52 -10.25 -13.36
N SER A 134 6.45 -9.49 -13.93
CA SER A 134 7.40 -8.71 -13.13
C SER A 134 7.53 -7.27 -13.61
N CYS A 135 7.47 -6.34 -12.64
CA CYS A 135 7.85 -4.94 -12.82
C CYS A 135 9.35 -4.78 -12.53
N ARG A 136 10.08 -4.10 -13.42
CA ARG A 136 11.52 -3.83 -13.29
C ARG A 136 11.80 -2.36 -13.08
#